data_AF-S9TWR4-F1
#
_entry.id   AF-S9TWR4-F1
#
_cell.length_a   1.000
_cell.length_b   1.000
_cell.length_c   1.000
_cell.angle_alpha   90.00
_cell.angle_beta   90.00
_cell.angle_gamma   90.00
#
_symmetry.space_group_name_H-M   'P 1'
#
loop_
_entity.id
_entity.type
_entity.pdbx_description
1 polymer ?
#
loop_
_entity_poly.entity_id
_entity_poly.type
_entity_poly.pdbx_seq_one_letter_code
_entity_poly.pdbx_strand_id
1 'polypeptide(L)'
;MRRVALTTLRPVAARAVSSVAVLTNVPLATRLNKLGVPATREEVAKAHLVPAAILDKAENPCVVAFTHMDLARARHAKLIATVDTDKVDYRDVELTVEVAFGQDASKKKPVPGAFKKFTETQWNSVKDLVQFYEETMYPIRAMHRVYKSHELTSFHIKDVLKRGLSAFKQDYLDEQKAEQTKVKALMKECDDFIQAAVKDAFTTALCNDLANILRIAGEKNEAAHGMCLKVLEDMNMMRVAYDDVTREILRVAVFNDGPYDNSALLFEVIEAPERGEVSLNQGSLEQISDEALKLISNRHQTPLDDGLLLRSNETHPNLQRSPE
;
A
#
# COMPACT_ATOMS: atom_id res chain seq x y z
N MET A 1 -9.20 0.13 -24.29
CA MET A 1 -9.48 -0.91 -23.27
C MET A 1 -10.55 -0.38 -22.33
N ARG A 2 -11.74 -0.99 -22.33
CA ARG A 2 -12.85 -0.62 -21.43
C ARG A 2 -12.46 -0.99 -20.00
N ARG A 3 -12.28 0.00 -19.12
CA ARG A 3 -12.13 -0.22 -17.68
C ARG A 3 -13.47 -0.73 -17.16
N VAL A 4 -13.47 -1.93 -16.60
CA VAL A 4 -14.63 -2.49 -15.91
C VAL A 4 -14.91 -1.60 -14.70
N ALA A 5 -16.12 -1.04 -14.65
CA ALA A 5 -16.61 -0.32 -13.50
C ALA A 5 -16.79 -1.33 -12.35
N LEU A 6 -15.93 -1.24 -11.34
CA LEU A 6 -16.20 -1.79 -10.02
C LEU A 6 -17.30 -0.91 -9.39
N THR A 7 -18.54 -1.19 -9.74
CA THR A 7 -19.71 -0.71 -8.98
C THR A 7 -20.27 -1.87 -8.17
N THR A 8 -20.70 -1.52 -6.96
CA THR A 8 -21.51 -2.29 -6.01
C THR A 8 -20.83 -3.38 -5.18
N LEU A 9 -20.13 -2.93 -4.13
CA LEU A 9 -20.32 -3.32 -2.73
C LEU A 9 -19.81 -2.14 -1.91
N ARG A 10 -20.70 -1.35 -1.28
CA ARG A 10 -20.24 -0.29 -0.37
C ARG A 10 -19.66 -0.99 0.87
N PRO A 11 -18.36 -0.91 1.14
CA PRO A 11 -17.76 -1.59 2.27
C PRO A 11 -18.33 -1.00 3.56
N VAL A 12 -18.66 -1.90 4.49
CA VAL A 12 -18.88 -1.52 5.88
C VAL A 12 -17.59 -0.85 6.35
N ALA A 13 -17.72 0.36 6.91
CA ALA A 13 -16.62 1.15 7.48
C ALA A 13 -15.63 0.24 8.22
N ALA A 14 -14.35 0.30 7.83
CA ALA A 14 -13.30 -0.53 8.38
C ALA A 14 -13.36 -0.49 9.92
N ARG A 15 -13.28 -1.67 10.54
CA ARG A 15 -13.17 -1.80 12.00
C ARG A 15 -12.03 -0.89 12.49
N ALA A 16 -12.17 -0.26 13.66
CA ALA A 16 -11.04 0.45 14.27
C ALA A 16 -9.95 -0.56 14.64
N VAL A 17 -9.00 -0.73 13.73
CA VAL A 17 -7.83 -1.59 13.90
C VAL A 17 -6.76 -0.70 14.50
N SER A 18 -6.80 -0.56 15.82
CA SER A 18 -5.93 0.37 16.53
C SER A 18 -5.45 -0.17 17.87
N SER A 19 -4.25 0.24 18.25
CA SER A 19 -3.72 0.09 19.59
C SER A 19 -4.65 0.80 20.59
N VAL A 20 -5.23 0.01 21.50
CA VAL A 20 -6.12 0.52 22.56
C VAL A 20 -5.39 1.57 23.41
N ALA A 21 -4.10 1.34 23.71
CA ALA A 21 -3.28 2.27 24.47
C ALA A 21 -3.20 3.66 23.82
N VAL A 22 -3.12 3.73 22.48
CA VAL A 22 -3.14 5.02 21.77
C VAL A 22 -4.51 5.68 21.92
N LEU A 23 -5.59 4.93 21.74
CA LEU A 23 -6.95 5.46 21.84
C LEU A 23 -7.31 5.96 23.25
N THR A 24 -6.77 5.34 24.30
CA THR A 24 -7.14 5.65 25.69
C THR A 24 -6.16 6.62 26.36
N ASN A 25 -4.87 6.49 26.12
CA ASN A 25 -3.84 7.12 26.95
C ASN A 25 -3.14 8.29 26.26
N VAL A 26 -3.24 8.40 24.92
CA VAL A 26 -2.54 9.43 24.17
C VAL A 26 -3.50 10.57 23.82
N PRO A 27 -3.31 11.77 24.37
CA PRO A 27 -4.13 12.92 24.02
C PRO A 27 -3.91 13.31 22.56
N LEU A 28 -4.99 13.68 21.88
CA LEU A 28 -4.91 14.18 20.51
C LEU A 28 -4.13 15.49 20.47
N ALA A 29 -3.23 15.62 19.49
CA ALA A 29 -2.45 16.84 19.32
C ALA A 29 -3.38 18.02 19.01
N THR A 30 -3.21 19.11 19.76
CA THR A 30 -3.98 20.35 19.56
C THR A 30 -3.39 21.24 18.47
N ARG A 31 -2.18 20.91 17.99
CA ARG A 31 -1.47 21.61 16.91
C ARG A 31 -1.09 20.61 15.82
N LEU A 32 -0.98 21.11 14.58
CA LEU A 32 -0.52 20.32 13.45
C LEU A 32 0.96 19.97 13.63
N ASN A 33 1.25 18.68 13.64
CA ASN A 33 2.62 18.18 13.65
C ASN A 33 3.18 18.08 12.22
N LYS A 34 4.50 18.20 12.12
CA LYS A 34 5.22 18.01 10.86
C LYS A 34 5.05 16.56 10.38
N LEU A 35 4.91 16.40 9.07
CA LEU A 35 4.96 15.08 8.42
C LEU A 35 6.42 14.61 8.31
N GLY A 36 6.60 13.30 8.21
CA GLY A 36 7.90 12.66 8.02
C GLY A 36 8.74 12.53 9.28
N VAL A 37 8.12 12.63 10.46
CA VAL A 37 8.79 12.44 11.75
C VAL A 37 8.30 11.12 12.35
N PRO A 38 9.12 10.06 12.40
CA PRO A 38 8.69 8.77 12.94
C PRO A 38 8.45 8.88 14.45
N ALA A 39 7.54 8.05 14.97
CA ALA A 39 7.28 7.99 16.40
C ALA A 39 8.49 7.42 17.14
N THR A 40 8.93 8.06 18.21
CA THR A 40 10.07 7.58 19.00
C THR A 40 9.64 6.46 19.95
N ARG A 41 10.62 5.69 20.41
CA ARG A 41 10.37 4.63 21.39
C ARG A 41 9.81 5.18 22.71
N GLU A 42 10.24 6.37 23.11
CA GLU A 42 9.73 7.06 24.29
C GLU A 42 8.26 7.43 24.14
N GLU A 43 7.83 7.85 22.95
CA GLU A 43 6.42 8.16 22.68
C GLU A 43 5.56 6.90 22.78
N VAL A 44 6.04 5.77 22.25
CA VAL A 44 5.37 4.47 22.36
C VAL A 44 5.29 3.98 23.80
N ALA A 45 6.39 4.06 24.54
CA ALA A 45 6.42 3.68 25.95
C ALA A 45 5.46 4.55 26.79
N LYS A 46 5.40 5.85 26.49
CA LYS A 46 4.47 6.78 27.12
C LYS A 46 3.00 6.43 26.83
N ALA A 47 2.67 5.99 25.62
CA ALA A 47 1.32 5.53 25.30
C ALA A 47 0.90 4.33 26.18
N HIS A 48 1.85 3.46 26.52
CA HIS A 48 1.65 2.31 27.39
C HIS A 48 1.85 2.61 28.88
N LEU A 49 2.12 3.86 29.27
CA LEU A 49 2.37 4.28 30.65
C LEU A 49 3.53 3.53 31.34
N VAL A 50 4.54 3.12 30.57
CA VAL A 50 5.74 2.41 31.07
C VAL A 50 7.03 3.14 30.69
N PRO A 51 8.14 2.97 31.44
CA PRO A 51 9.46 3.42 31.02
C PRO A 51 9.93 2.72 29.74
N ALA A 52 10.57 3.46 28.83
CA ALA A 52 11.07 2.93 27.55
C ALA A 52 12.05 1.75 27.69
N ALA A 53 12.76 1.68 28.81
CA ALA A 53 13.71 0.62 29.12
C ALA A 53 13.05 -0.75 29.38
N ILE A 54 11.76 -0.78 29.75
CA ILE A 54 11.04 -2.02 30.04
C ILE A 54 9.92 -2.33 29.04
N LEU A 55 9.74 -1.50 28.01
CA LEU A 55 8.64 -1.62 27.04
C LEU A 55 8.53 -3.04 26.46
N ASP A 56 9.62 -3.61 25.95
CA ASP A 56 9.60 -4.95 25.34
C ASP A 56 9.41 -6.09 26.36
N LYS A 57 9.51 -5.80 27.66
CA LYS A 57 9.20 -6.74 28.75
C LYS A 57 7.76 -6.61 29.24
N ALA A 58 7.21 -5.40 29.15
CA ALA A 58 5.87 -5.07 29.64
C ALA A 58 4.80 -5.38 28.60
N GLU A 59 5.11 -5.23 27.31
CA GLU A 59 4.14 -5.29 26.22
C GLU A 59 4.50 -6.32 25.16
N ASN A 60 3.46 -6.84 24.49
CA ASN A 60 3.64 -7.73 23.35
C ASN A 60 4.27 -6.97 22.16
N PRO A 61 5.29 -7.53 21.46
CA PRO A 61 5.95 -6.87 20.33
C PRO A 61 5.00 -6.39 19.22
N CYS A 62 3.93 -7.15 18.91
CA CYS A 62 2.94 -6.74 17.92
C CYS A 62 2.14 -5.53 18.38
N VAL A 63 1.78 -5.46 19.67
CA VAL A 63 1.12 -4.29 20.25
C VAL A 63 2.04 -3.06 20.21
N VAL A 64 3.33 -3.24 20.48
CA VAL A 64 4.35 -2.18 20.37
C VAL A 64 4.43 -1.67 18.92
N ALA A 65 4.48 -2.56 17.93
CA ALA A 65 4.52 -2.21 16.52
C ALA A 65 3.27 -1.45 16.06
N PHE A 66 2.08 -1.92 16.45
CA PHE A 66 0.83 -1.21 16.16
C PHE A 66 0.77 0.15 16.84
N THR A 67 1.28 0.30 18.06
CA THR A 67 1.37 1.62 18.71
C THR A 67 2.29 2.58 17.94
N HIS A 68 3.43 2.12 17.40
CA HIS A 68 4.29 2.96 16.55
C HIS A 68 3.53 3.53 15.36
N MET A 69 2.75 2.69 14.69
CA MET A 69 1.87 3.11 13.59
C MET A 69 0.77 4.06 14.12
N ASP A 70 -0.01 3.66 15.11
CA ASP A 70 -1.22 4.37 15.53
C ASP A 70 -0.97 5.71 16.22
N LEU A 71 0.25 6.00 16.69
CA LEU A 71 0.61 7.33 17.19
C LEU A 71 0.36 8.44 16.15
N ALA A 72 0.36 8.11 14.85
CA ALA A 72 -0.07 9.02 13.79
C ALA A 72 -1.51 9.56 14.00
N ARG A 73 -2.42 8.74 14.57
CA ARG A 73 -3.79 9.15 14.91
C ARG A 73 -3.79 10.34 15.84
N ALA A 74 -2.99 10.28 16.90
CA ALA A 74 -2.90 11.38 17.86
C ALA A 74 -2.18 12.59 17.26
N ARG A 75 -1.08 12.38 16.54
CA ARG A 75 -0.25 13.47 15.98
C ARG A 75 -0.94 14.26 14.87
N HIS A 76 -1.77 13.61 14.06
CA HIS A 76 -2.42 14.21 12.89
C HIS A 76 -3.95 14.28 13.05
N ALA A 77 -4.46 14.14 14.28
CA ALA A 77 -5.90 14.11 14.59
C ALA A 77 -6.69 15.26 13.94
N LYS A 78 -6.16 16.49 14.02
CA LYS A 78 -6.81 17.68 13.45
C LYS A 78 -6.95 17.60 11.92
N LEU A 79 -5.93 17.07 11.26
CA LEU A 79 -5.96 16.90 9.80
C LEU A 79 -6.92 15.78 9.43
N ILE A 80 -6.81 14.61 10.07
CA ILE A 80 -7.69 13.45 9.85
C ILE A 80 -9.17 13.81 10.01
N ALA A 81 -9.51 14.64 11.00
CA ALA A 81 -10.88 15.07 11.26
C ALA A 81 -11.54 15.84 10.09
N THR A 82 -10.76 16.40 9.16
CA THR A 82 -11.29 17.14 8.00
C THR A 82 -11.96 16.23 6.96
N VAL A 83 -11.70 14.92 6.99
CA VAL A 83 -12.31 13.97 6.04
C VAL A 83 -13.84 13.92 6.17
N ASP A 84 -14.36 14.15 7.39
CA ASP A 84 -15.79 14.12 7.71
C ASP A 84 -16.52 15.33 7.10
N THR A 85 -15.83 16.47 6.97
CA THR A 85 -16.37 17.70 6.38
C THR A 85 -16.22 17.74 4.87
N ASP A 86 -15.14 17.15 4.35
CA ASP A 86 -14.75 17.30 2.95
C ASP A 86 -15.73 16.57 2.00
N LYS A 87 -16.27 15.40 2.38
CA LYS A 87 -17.06 14.52 1.48
C LYS A 87 -16.44 14.39 0.08
N VAL A 88 -15.12 14.45 0.00
CA VAL A 88 -14.36 14.48 -1.24
C VAL A 88 -14.14 13.05 -1.73
N ASP A 89 -14.38 12.84 -3.02
CA ASP A 89 -13.80 11.71 -3.73
C ASP A 89 -12.36 12.06 -4.11
N TYR A 90 -11.39 11.45 -3.43
CA TYR A 90 -9.97 11.70 -3.69
C TYR A 90 -9.52 11.24 -5.09
N ARG A 91 -10.33 10.42 -5.77
CA ARG A 91 -10.12 10.06 -7.17
C ARG A 91 -10.34 11.24 -8.12
N ASP A 92 -11.26 12.14 -7.77
CA ASP A 92 -11.50 13.36 -8.56
C ASP A 92 -10.31 14.32 -8.47
N VAL A 93 -9.58 14.30 -7.35
CA VAL A 93 -8.36 15.11 -7.17
C VAL A 93 -7.28 14.69 -8.16
N GLU A 94 -7.02 13.38 -8.29
CA GLU A 94 -6.08 12.86 -9.28
C GLU A 94 -6.48 13.27 -10.70
N LEU A 95 -7.74 13.07 -11.07
CA LEU A 95 -8.24 13.42 -12.41
C LEU A 95 -8.09 14.92 -12.69
N THR A 96 -8.35 15.76 -11.68
CA THR A 96 -8.21 17.21 -11.80
C THR A 96 -6.75 17.59 -12.03
N VAL A 97 -5.82 16.99 -11.29
CA VAL A 97 -4.38 17.22 -11.48
C VAL A 97 -3.92 16.72 -12.86
N GLU A 98 -4.37 15.53 -13.30
CA GLU A 98 -4.00 14.98 -14.61
C GLU A 98 -4.50 15.85 -15.76
N VAL A 99 -5.73 16.38 -15.68
CA VAL A 99 -6.25 17.32 -16.69
C VAL A 99 -5.47 18.63 -16.69
N ALA A 100 -5.22 19.21 -15.50
CA ALA A 100 -4.52 20.48 -15.38
C ALA A 100 -3.06 20.39 -15.84
N PHE A 101 -2.36 19.30 -15.50
CA PHE A 101 -0.94 19.13 -15.80
C PHE A 101 -0.71 18.45 -17.15
N GLY A 102 -1.71 17.76 -17.71
CA GLY A 102 -1.67 17.10 -19.02
C GLY A 102 -1.32 18.02 -20.18
N GLN A 103 -1.76 19.28 -20.09
CA GLN A 103 -1.58 20.27 -21.14
C GLN A 103 -0.31 21.12 -20.97
N ASP A 104 0.36 21.05 -19.82
CA ASP A 104 1.49 21.91 -19.47
C ASP A 104 2.80 21.11 -19.38
N ALA A 105 3.68 21.29 -20.37
CA ALA A 105 4.99 20.64 -20.42
C ALA A 105 5.89 21.01 -19.23
N SER A 106 5.70 22.17 -18.59
CA SER A 106 6.48 22.58 -17.42
C SER A 106 6.19 21.70 -16.20
N LYS A 107 4.99 21.10 -16.14
CA LYS A 107 4.53 20.21 -15.07
C LYS A 107 5.04 18.78 -15.17
N LYS A 108 5.79 18.48 -16.22
CA LYS A 108 6.51 17.20 -16.38
C LYS A 108 7.85 17.17 -15.63
N LYS A 109 8.25 18.29 -15.01
CA LYS A 109 9.47 18.38 -14.20
C LYS A 109 9.16 18.12 -12.72
N PRO A 110 10.13 17.63 -11.93
CA PRO A 110 9.95 17.45 -10.49
C PRO A 110 9.57 18.76 -9.82
N VAL A 111 8.71 18.69 -8.80
CA VAL A 111 8.25 19.86 -8.05
C VAL A 111 9.38 20.34 -7.13
N PRO A 112 9.96 21.55 -7.35
CA PRO A 112 11.10 22.00 -6.55
C PRO A 112 10.70 22.20 -5.08
N GLY A 113 11.53 21.69 -4.16
CA GLY A 113 11.31 21.83 -2.72
C GLY A 113 10.10 21.06 -2.19
N ALA A 114 9.63 20.03 -2.89
CA ALA A 114 8.46 19.24 -2.50
C ALA A 114 8.58 18.66 -1.09
N PHE A 115 9.73 18.07 -0.74
CA PHE A 115 9.96 17.53 0.61
C PHE A 115 9.77 18.60 1.70
N LYS A 116 10.40 19.76 1.52
CA LYS A 116 10.25 20.89 2.45
C LYS A 116 8.79 21.31 2.57
N LYS A 117 8.08 21.43 1.45
CA LYS A 117 6.65 21.79 1.45
C LYS A 117 5.80 20.74 2.17
N PHE A 118 6.01 19.44 1.98
CA PHE A 118 5.30 18.42 2.77
C PHE A 118 5.52 18.58 4.28
N THR A 119 6.78 18.71 4.69
CA THR A 119 7.18 18.67 6.11
C THR A 119 6.91 19.97 6.88
N GLU A 120 6.96 21.13 6.21
CA GLU A 120 6.87 22.44 6.87
C GLU A 120 5.51 23.13 6.69
N THR A 121 4.70 22.71 5.71
CA THR A 121 3.36 23.28 5.50
C THR A 121 2.41 22.79 6.58
N GLN A 122 1.66 23.73 7.18
CA GLN A 122 0.52 23.40 8.02
C GLN A 122 -0.69 23.13 7.13
N TRP A 123 -0.90 21.85 6.79
CA TRP A 123 -2.02 21.42 5.96
C TRP A 123 -3.36 21.66 6.66
N ASN A 124 -4.26 22.37 5.99
CA ASN A 124 -5.57 22.72 6.54
C ASN A 124 -6.61 21.61 6.35
N SER A 125 -6.44 20.76 5.33
CA SER A 125 -7.34 19.65 5.01
C SER A 125 -6.58 18.46 4.41
N VAL A 126 -7.13 17.25 4.55
CA VAL A 126 -6.61 16.06 3.85
C VAL A 126 -6.69 16.27 2.34
N LYS A 127 -7.73 16.95 1.85
CA LYS A 127 -7.85 17.31 0.43
C LYS A 127 -6.64 18.09 -0.10
N ASP A 128 -6.23 19.15 0.58
CA ASP A 128 -5.11 19.98 0.13
C ASP A 128 -3.79 19.19 0.14
N LEU A 129 -3.61 18.34 1.16
CA LEU A 129 -2.46 17.44 1.26
C LEU A 129 -2.43 16.44 0.10
N VAL A 130 -3.56 15.79 -0.18
CA VAL A 130 -3.69 14.83 -1.28
C VAL A 130 -3.51 15.50 -2.63
N GLN A 131 -4.04 16.71 -2.82
CA GLN A 131 -3.82 17.46 -4.05
C GLN A 131 -2.34 17.72 -4.29
N PHE A 132 -1.61 18.20 -3.26
CA PHE A 132 -0.18 18.42 -3.41
C PHE A 132 0.62 17.13 -3.62
N TYR A 133 0.17 16.03 -3.00
CA TYR A 133 0.73 14.70 -3.25
C TYR A 133 0.57 14.29 -4.72
N GLU A 134 -0.63 14.42 -5.28
CA GLU A 134 -0.92 14.11 -6.68
C GLU A 134 -0.13 15.01 -7.64
N GLU A 135 -0.01 16.31 -7.35
CA GLU A 135 0.82 17.26 -8.12
C GLU A 135 2.31 16.85 -8.13
N THR A 136 2.82 16.35 -7.00
CA THR A 136 4.20 15.91 -6.86
C THR A 136 4.45 14.57 -7.55
N MET A 137 3.49 13.65 -7.46
CA MET A 137 3.56 12.34 -8.11
C MET A 137 3.36 12.41 -9.61
N TYR A 138 2.64 13.39 -10.13
CA TYR A 138 2.34 13.51 -11.56
C TYR A 138 3.58 13.38 -12.48
N PRO A 139 4.67 14.17 -12.33
CA PRO A 139 5.86 14.03 -13.18
C PRO A 139 6.54 12.66 -13.02
N ILE A 140 6.52 12.08 -11.83
CA ILE A 140 7.09 10.75 -11.55
C ILE A 140 6.30 9.67 -12.30
N ARG A 141 4.97 9.66 -12.15
CA ARG A 141 4.09 8.69 -12.82
C ARG A 141 4.12 8.88 -14.34
N ALA A 142 4.22 10.12 -14.82
CA ALA A 142 4.38 10.40 -16.26
C ALA A 142 5.67 9.80 -16.82
N MET A 143 6.80 9.97 -16.13
CA MET A 143 8.07 9.36 -16.56
C MET A 143 8.04 7.83 -16.43
N HIS A 144 7.39 7.30 -15.39
CA HIS A 144 7.24 5.86 -15.24
C HIS A 144 6.41 5.23 -16.39
N ARG A 145 5.38 5.93 -16.91
CA ARG A 145 4.67 5.49 -18.12
C ARG A 145 5.60 5.42 -19.34
N VAL A 146 6.52 6.38 -19.49
CA VAL A 146 7.55 6.36 -20.56
C VAL A 146 8.51 5.19 -20.37
N TYR A 147 9.00 4.97 -19.14
CA TYR A 147 9.81 3.81 -18.79
C TYR A 147 9.13 2.49 -19.19
N LYS A 148 7.83 2.32 -18.87
CA LYS A 148 7.06 1.12 -19.20
C LYS A 148 6.91 0.90 -20.70
N SER A 149 6.82 1.96 -21.49
CA SER A 149 6.85 1.86 -22.96
C SER A 149 8.19 1.30 -23.45
N HIS A 150 9.31 1.84 -22.94
CA HIS A 150 10.65 1.34 -23.29
C HIS A 150 10.90 -0.08 -22.79
N GLU A 151 10.39 -0.44 -21.62
CA GLU A 151 10.45 -1.78 -21.06
C GLU A 151 9.75 -2.80 -21.96
N LEU A 152 8.54 -2.47 -22.45
CA LEU A 152 7.81 -3.32 -23.38
C LEU A 152 8.58 -3.52 -24.70
N THR A 153 9.17 -2.46 -25.25
CA THR A 153 10.05 -2.55 -26.43
C THR A 153 11.26 -3.44 -26.15
N SER A 154 11.87 -3.31 -24.96
CA SER A 154 12.99 -4.15 -24.54
C SER A 154 12.61 -5.64 -24.46
N PHE A 155 11.41 -5.97 -23.97
CA PHE A 155 10.91 -7.34 -23.97
C PHE A 155 10.70 -7.89 -25.38
N HIS A 156 10.09 -7.10 -26.27
CA HIS A 156 9.92 -7.50 -27.66
C HIS A 156 11.28 -7.81 -28.34
N ILE A 157 12.26 -6.94 -28.16
CA ILE A 157 13.62 -7.14 -28.69
C ILE A 157 14.26 -8.40 -28.09
N LYS A 158 14.13 -8.63 -26.77
CA LYS A 158 14.64 -9.85 -26.11
C LYS A 158 14.03 -11.12 -26.71
N ASP A 159 12.73 -11.13 -26.99
CA ASP A 159 12.06 -12.28 -27.60
C ASP A 159 12.56 -12.54 -29.02
N VAL A 160 12.76 -11.50 -29.82
CA VAL A 160 13.35 -11.60 -31.16
C VAL A 160 14.77 -12.17 -31.10
N LEU A 161 15.60 -11.66 -30.19
CA LEU A 161 16.96 -12.15 -29.99
C LEU A 161 17.00 -13.60 -29.48
N LYS A 162 16.05 -14.01 -28.64
CA LYS A 162 15.92 -15.40 -28.14
C LYS A 162 15.55 -16.37 -29.26
N ARG A 163 14.71 -15.97 -30.20
CA ARG A 163 14.39 -16.77 -31.40
C ARG A 163 15.59 -16.89 -32.33
N GLY A 164 16.44 -15.86 -32.41
CA GLY A 164 17.75 -15.94 -33.05
C GLY A 164 17.70 -16.36 -34.52
N LEU A 165 18.74 -17.07 -34.96
CA LEU A 165 18.93 -17.47 -36.36
C LEU A 165 17.90 -18.48 -36.88
N SER A 166 17.12 -19.11 -36.01
CA SER A 166 16.06 -20.02 -36.44
C SER A 166 14.86 -19.29 -37.05
N ALA A 167 14.74 -17.98 -36.81
CA ALA A 167 13.63 -17.17 -37.31
C ALA A 167 14.06 -15.93 -38.11
N PHE A 168 15.31 -15.44 -37.93
CA PHE A 168 15.76 -14.18 -38.51
C PHE A 168 17.18 -14.25 -39.08
N LYS A 169 17.51 -13.32 -39.99
CA LYS A 169 18.86 -13.15 -40.55
C LYS A 169 19.79 -12.45 -39.55
N GLN A 170 21.10 -12.70 -39.69
CA GLN A 170 22.13 -12.15 -38.82
C GLN A 170 22.11 -10.61 -38.76
N ASP A 171 22.01 -9.93 -39.91
CA ASP A 171 21.99 -8.47 -39.99
C ASP A 171 20.86 -7.86 -39.14
N TYR A 172 19.66 -8.45 -39.22
CA TYR A 172 18.51 -8.02 -38.42
C TYR A 172 18.74 -8.27 -36.92
N LEU A 173 19.34 -9.39 -36.54
CA LEU A 173 19.65 -9.66 -35.13
C LEU A 173 20.67 -8.67 -34.57
N ASP A 174 21.63 -8.24 -35.38
CA ASP A 174 22.63 -7.24 -34.97
C ASP A 174 22.02 -5.84 -34.87
N GLU A 175 21.09 -5.46 -35.75
CA GLU A 175 20.25 -4.26 -35.59
C GLU A 175 19.46 -4.29 -34.27
N GLN A 176 18.84 -5.43 -33.95
CA GLN A 176 18.06 -5.59 -32.72
C GLN A 176 18.93 -5.50 -31.46
N LYS A 177 20.18 -6.00 -31.47
CA LYS A 177 21.13 -5.82 -30.36
C LYS A 177 21.52 -4.34 -30.18
N ALA A 178 21.77 -3.63 -31.28
CA ALA A 178 22.07 -2.20 -31.24
C ALA A 178 20.88 -1.42 -30.67
N GLU A 179 19.66 -1.73 -31.11
CA GLU A 179 18.44 -1.11 -30.61
C GLU A 179 18.18 -1.44 -29.13
N GLN A 180 18.43 -2.67 -28.70
CA GLN A 180 18.35 -3.04 -27.28
C GLN A 180 19.25 -2.16 -26.41
N THR A 181 20.44 -1.82 -26.90
CA THR A 181 21.40 -0.98 -26.18
C THR A 181 20.86 0.45 -26.02
N LYS A 182 20.27 1.01 -27.09
CA LYS A 182 19.62 2.33 -27.02
C LYS A 182 18.43 2.34 -26.07
N VAL A 183 17.55 1.34 -26.17
CA VAL A 183 16.37 1.22 -25.30
C VAL A 183 16.77 1.09 -23.84
N LYS A 184 17.81 0.31 -23.52
CA LYS A 184 18.35 0.23 -22.15
C LYS A 184 18.87 1.57 -21.64
N ALA A 185 19.52 2.37 -22.49
CA ALA A 185 19.96 3.71 -22.11
C ALA A 185 18.77 4.63 -21.81
N LEU A 186 17.73 4.63 -22.65
CA LEU A 186 16.50 5.40 -22.42
C LEU A 186 15.77 4.97 -21.14
N MET A 187 15.71 3.67 -20.85
CA MET A 187 15.16 3.16 -19.59
C MET A 187 15.96 3.66 -18.39
N LYS A 188 17.29 3.70 -18.49
CA LYS A 188 18.16 4.21 -17.43
C LYS A 188 17.93 5.71 -17.21
N GLU A 189 17.83 6.51 -18.26
CA GLU A 189 17.53 7.95 -18.14
C GLU A 189 16.19 8.19 -17.42
N CYS A 190 15.17 7.38 -17.72
CA CYS A 190 13.89 7.45 -17.02
C CYS A 190 14.03 7.08 -15.54
N ASP A 191 14.78 6.01 -15.22
CA ASP A 191 15.01 5.56 -13.85
C ASP A 191 15.81 6.62 -13.05
N ASP A 192 16.87 7.17 -13.64
CA ASP A 192 17.68 8.24 -13.04
C ASP A 192 16.84 9.50 -12.75
N PHE A 193 15.94 9.87 -13.67
CA PHE A 193 14.97 10.96 -13.45
C PHE A 193 14.03 10.67 -12.27
N ILE A 194 13.43 9.48 -12.24
CA ILE A 194 12.49 9.07 -11.18
C ILE A 194 13.20 9.07 -9.84
N GLN A 195 14.39 8.45 -9.75
CA GLN A 195 15.15 8.37 -8.50
C GLN A 195 15.57 9.74 -7.99
N ALA A 196 15.98 10.66 -8.88
CA ALA A 196 16.28 12.05 -8.49
C ALA A 196 15.02 12.75 -7.94
N ALA A 197 13.90 12.66 -8.64
CA ALA A 197 12.64 13.28 -8.23
C ALA A 197 12.13 12.73 -6.88
N VAL A 198 12.23 11.41 -6.68
CA VAL A 198 11.84 10.74 -5.44
C VAL A 198 12.73 11.18 -4.29
N LYS A 199 14.05 11.20 -4.47
CA LYS A 199 15.00 11.61 -3.44
C LYS A 199 14.76 13.05 -2.96
N ASP A 200 14.33 13.94 -3.85
CA ASP A 200 14.06 15.34 -3.53
C ASP A 200 12.68 15.58 -2.89
N ALA A 201 11.78 14.60 -2.94
CA ALA A 201 10.38 14.75 -2.54
C ALA A 201 9.95 13.83 -1.39
N PHE A 202 10.45 12.60 -1.32
CA PHE A 202 9.89 11.52 -0.50
C PHE A 202 10.93 10.79 0.35
N THR A 203 10.49 10.36 1.53
CA THR A 203 11.20 9.46 2.44
C THR A 203 10.22 8.42 2.97
N THR A 204 10.73 7.28 3.47
CA THR A 204 9.87 6.24 4.06
C THR A 204 8.98 6.80 5.17
N ALA A 205 9.53 7.61 6.08
CA ALA A 205 8.76 8.22 7.16
C ALA A 205 7.63 9.15 6.65
N LEU A 206 7.89 9.93 5.59
CA LEU A 206 6.87 10.79 4.99
C LEU A 206 5.76 9.97 4.34
N CYS A 207 6.12 8.94 3.57
CA CYS A 207 5.13 8.05 2.95
C CYS A 207 4.31 7.29 4.00
N ASN A 208 4.92 6.85 5.10
CA ASN A 208 4.23 6.23 6.22
C ASN A 208 3.21 7.19 6.84
N ASP A 209 3.56 8.45 7.10
CA ASP A 209 2.60 9.43 7.62
C ASP A 209 1.45 9.67 6.65
N LEU A 210 1.72 9.84 5.35
CA LEU A 210 0.70 10.00 4.31
C LEU A 210 -0.26 8.80 4.27
N ALA A 211 0.28 7.59 4.12
CA ALA A 211 -0.49 6.37 4.05
C ALA A 211 -1.31 6.16 5.33
N ASN A 212 -0.74 6.43 6.49
CA ASN A 212 -1.41 6.18 7.77
C ASN A 212 -2.48 7.24 8.10
N ILE A 213 -2.26 8.51 7.75
CA ILE A 213 -3.31 9.55 7.80
C ILE A 213 -4.51 9.12 6.96
N LEU A 214 -4.26 8.67 5.72
CA LEU A 214 -5.29 8.23 4.79
C LEU A 214 -5.98 6.93 5.23
N ARG A 215 -5.23 5.99 5.82
CA ARG A 215 -5.76 4.76 6.41
C ARG A 215 -6.75 5.08 7.52
N ILE A 216 -6.36 5.94 8.47
CA ILE A 216 -7.19 6.32 9.62
C ILE A 216 -8.41 7.13 9.16
N ALA A 217 -8.21 8.07 8.23
CA ALA A 217 -9.33 8.78 7.58
C ALA A 217 -10.25 7.80 6.83
N GLY A 218 -9.67 6.72 6.29
CA GLY A 218 -10.31 5.60 5.62
C GLY A 218 -11.34 4.85 6.47
N GLU A 219 -11.21 4.88 7.79
CA GLU A 219 -12.19 4.29 8.72
C GLU A 219 -13.57 4.94 8.59
N LYS A 220 -13.63 6.18 8.09
CA LYS A 220 -14.88 6.93 7.89
C LYS A 220 -15.17 7.28 6.43
N ASN A 221 -14.16 7.25 5.57
CA ASN A 221 -14.27 7.62 4.16
C ASN A 221 -13.52 6.61 3.27
N GLU A 222 -14.27 5.79 2.53
CA GLU A 222 -13.72 4.77 1.62
C GLU A 222 -12.74 5.34 0.59
N ALA A 223 -12.97 6.55 0.07
CA ALA A 223 -12.06 7.15 -0.90
C ALA A 223 -10.68 7.47 -0.29
N ALA A 224 -10.63 7.82 1.01
CA ALA A 224 -9.37 8.01 1.71
C ALA A 224 -8.62 6.67 1.88
N HIS A 225 -9.36 5.59 2.15
CA HIS A 225 -8.79 4.25 2.20
C HIS A 225 -8.21 3.83 0.84
N GLY A 226 -8.92 4.06 -0.27
CA GLY A 226 -8.41 3.81 -1.62
C GLY A 226 -7.12 4.61 -1.91
N MET A 227 -7.04 5.85 -1.45
CA MET A 227 -5.83 6.66 -1.58
C MET A 227 -4.68 6.15 -0.70
N CYS A 228 -4.95 5.56 0.47
CA CYS A 228 -3.92 4.88 1.29
C CYS A 228 -3.25 3.75 0.49
N LEU A 229 -4.05 2.85 -0.10
CA LEU A 229 -3.53 1.75 -0.92
C LEU A 229 -2.71 2.26 -2.11
N LYS A 230 -3.17 3.34 -2.74
CA LYS A 230 -2.44 3.99 -3.82
C LYS A 230 -1.08 4.52 -3.38
N VAL A 231 -0.99 5.20 -2.24
CA VAL A 231 0.29 5.68 -1.70
C VAL A 231 1.26 4.52 -1.47
N LEU A 232 0.78 3.40 -0.91
CA LEU A 232 1.59 2.20 -0.70
C LEU A 232 2.05 1.58 -2.03
N GLU A 233 1.17 1.51 -3.02
CA GLU A 233 1.53 1.05 -4.38
C GLU A 233 2.57 1.97 -5.03
N ASP A 234 2.40 3.29 -4.91
CA ASP A 234 3.34 4.27 -5.43
C ASP A 234 4.72 4.15 -4.77
N MET A 235 4.82 3.76 -3.49
CA MET A 235 6.13 3.49 -2.87
C MET A 235 6.91 2.39 -3.59
N ASN A 236 6.24 1.38 -4.16
CA ASN A 236 6.89 0.35 -4.97
C ASN A 236 7.47 0.94 -6.27
N MET A 237 6.68 1.76 -6.96
CA MET A 237 7.12 2.46 -8.18
C MET A 237 8.31 3.38 -7.90
N MET A 238 8.25 4.12 -6.78
CA MET A 238 9.29 5.05 -6.36
C MET A 238 10.55 4.34 -5.82
N ARG A 239 10.47 3.03 -5.53
CA ARG A 239 11.50 2.26 -4.81
C ARG A 239 11.86 2.85 -3.45
N VAL A 240 10.87 3.43 -2.76
CA VAL A 240 11.02 3.84 -1.37
C VAL A 240 11.00 2.59 -0.49
N ALA A 241 12.02 2.41 0.34
CA ALA A 241 12.16 1.21 1.17
C ALA A 241 11.01 1.07 2.18
N TYR A 242 10.57 -0.17 2.40
CA TYR A 242 9.57 -0.52 3.41
C TYR A 242 10.28 -0.85 4.72
N ASP A 243 9.96 -0.09 5.76
CA ASP A 243 10.33 -0.40 7.14
C ASP A 243 9.23 -1.25 7.82
N ASP A 244 9.46 -1.66 9.06
CA ASP A 244 8.51 -2.49 9.79
C ASP A 244 7.16 -1.79 9.99
N VAL A 245 7.16 -0.45 10.15
CA VAL A 245 5.92 0.34 10.24
C VAL A 245 5.16 0.31 8.91
N THR A 246 5.84 0.43 7.78
CA THR A 246 5.23 0.33 6.45
C THR A 246 4.52 -1.02 6.27
N ARG A 247 5.16 -2.10 6.74
CA ARG A 247 4.60 -3.45 6.66
C ARG A 247 3.34 -3.61 7.48
N GLU A 248 3.32 -3.06 8.70
CA GLU A 248 2.09 -3.05 9.52
C GLU A 248 1.00 -2.19 8.87
N ILE A 249 1.33 -1.00 8.33
CA ILE A 249 0.36 -0.17 7.59
C ILE A 249 -0.24 -0.96 6.42
N LEU A 250 0.58 -1.67 5.64
CA LEU A 250 0.11 -2.48 4.52
C LEU A 250 -0.79 -3.62 5.00
N ARG A 251 -0.41 -4.32 6.07
CA ARG A 251 -1.24 -5.38 6.66
C ARG A 251 -2.60 -4.85 7.10
N VAL A 252 -2.63 -3.74 7.82
CA VAL A 252 -3.90 -3.13 8.26
C VAL A 252 -4.70 -2.63 7.07
N ALA A 253 -4.08 -1.97 6.09
CA ALA A 253 -4.79 -1.41 4.95
C ALA A 253 -5.36 -2.50 4.02
N VAL A 254 -4.65 -3.61 3.79
CA VAL A 254 -5.09 -4.66 2.87
C VAL A 254 -5.96 -5.71 3.56
N PHE A 255 -5.57 -6.13 4.77
CA PHE A 255 -6.17 -7.27 5.45
C PHE A 255 -7.04 -6.89 6.64
N ASN A 256 -7.02 -5.62 7.05
CA ASN A 256 -7.75 -5.13 8.23
C ASN A 256 -7.33 -5.87 9.52
N ASP A 257 -6.05 -6.26 9.60
CA ASP A 257 -5.45 -7.03 10.70
C ASP A 257 -5.21 -6.18 11.95
N GLY A 258 -5.77 -6.57 13.10
CA GLY A 258 -5.43 -6.02 14.41
C GLY A 258 -4.08 -6.46 14.97
N PRO A 259 -3.69 -5.90 16.14
CA PRO A 259 -2.40 -6.19 16.78
C PRO A 259 -2.19 -7.65 17.20
N TYR A 260 -3.26 -8.47 17.17
CA TYR A 260 -3.23 -9.89 17.45
C TYR A 260 -3.67 -10.74 16.25
N ASP A 261 -4.02 -10.10 15.14
CA ASP A 261 -4.39 -10.77 13.91
C ASP A 261 -3.15 -10.98 13.04
N ASN A 262 -3.12 -12.08 12.30
CA ASN A 262 -2.08 -12.35 11.33
C ASN A 262 -2.71 -13.06 10.13
N SER A 263 -3.28 -12.28 9.21
CA SER A 263 -3.95 -12.85 8.04
C SER A 263 -2.96 -13.60 7.14
N ALA A 264 -1.69 -13.21 7.09
CA ALA A 264 -0.68 -13.98 6.34
C ALA A 264 -0.52 -15.40 6.90
N LEU A 265 -0.45 -15.55 8.22
CA LEU A 265 -0.44 -16.88 8.86
C LEU A 265 -1.76 -17.63 8.62
N LEU A 266 -2.89 -16.93 8.63
CA LEU A 266 -4.19 -17.52 8.32
C LEU A 266 -4.25 -18.08 6.89
N PHE A 267 -3.68 -17.36 5.92
CA PHE A 267 -3.52 -17.84 4.53
C PHE A 267 -2.53 -19.00 4.47
N GLU A 268 -1.37 -18.93 5.13
CA GLU A 268 -0.41 -20.04 5.15
C GLU A 268 -1.00 -21.32 5.76
N VAL A 269 -1.79 -21.22 6.83
CA VAL A 269 -2.49 -22.37 7.43
C VAL A 269 -3.52 -22.98 6.47
N ILE A 270 -4.08 -22.19 5.56
CA ILE A 270 -5.03 -22.67 4.55
C ILE A 270 -4.32 -23.20 3.31
N GLU A 271 -3.34 -22.48 2.79
CA GLU A 271 -2.63 -22.77 1.53
C GLU A 271 -1.53 -23.83 1.69
N ALA A 272 -0.99 -24.04 2.89
CA ALA A 272 0.05 -25.04 3.18
C ALA A 272 -0.39 -26.14 4.15
N PRO A 273 -1.36 -27.00 3.77
CA PRO A 273 -1.77 -28.13 4.61
C PRO A 273 -0.74 -29.28 4.69
N GLU A 274 0.29 -29.30 3.84
CA GLU A 274 1.21 -30.45 3.72
C GLU A 274 2.06 -30.73 4.97
N ARG A 275 2.03 -29.89 6.01
CA ARG A 275 2.89 -30.05 7.20
C ARG A 275 2.20 -30.56 8.47
N GLY A 276 0.88 -30.72 8.51
CA GLY A 276 0.20 -31.42 9.62
C GLY A 276 0.40 -30.84 11.03
N GLU A 277 0.99 -29.65 11.16
CA GLU A 277 1.36 -29.04 12.43
C GLU A 277 0.71 -27.66 12.52
N VAL A 278 -0.54 -27.60 12.97
CA VAL A 278 -1.15 -26.57 13.85
C VAL A 278 -2.66 -26.85 13.86
N SER A 279 -3.13 -27.61 14.85
CA SER A 279 -4.56 -27.72 15.17
C SER A 279 -4.85 -26.87 16.42
N LEU A 280 -5.42 -25.67 16.24
CA LEU A 280 -5.86 -24.81 17.36
C LEU A 280 -7.30 -25.10 17.80
N ASN A 281 -8.03 -25.99 17.11
CA ASN A 281 -9.42 -26.31 17.41
C ASN A 281 -9.62 -27.84 17.52
N GLN A 282 -10.56 -28.29 18.36
CA GLN A 282 -10.86 -29.73 18.58
C GLN A 282 -11.81 -30.32 17.52
N GLY A 283 -12.19 -29.54 16.50
CA GLY A 283 -13.04 -29.97 15.40
C GLY A 283 -12.31 -30.80 14.33
N SER A 284 -13.09 -31.38 13.42
CA SER A 284 -12.56 -32.00 12.20
C SER A 284 -11.79 -30.99 11.33
N LEU A 285 -10.83 -31.45 10.54
CA LEU A 285 -10.01 -30.62 9.66
C LEU A 285 -10.88 -29.77 8.70
N GLU A 286 -12.00 -30.33 8.25
CA GLU A 286 -12.99 -29.65 7.40
C GLU A 286 -13.69 -28.50 8.14
N GLN A 287 -14.00 -28.67 9.42
CA GLN A 287 -14.59 -27.60 10.24
C GLN A 287 -13.59 -26.47 10.49
N ILE A 288 -12.33 -26.80 10.74
CA ILE A 288 -11.25 -25.83 10.91
C ILE A 288 -11.05 -25.04 9.61
N SER A 289 -11.04 -25.73 8.47
CA SER A 289 -10.97 -25.13 7.14
C SER A 289 -12.15 -24.19 6.86
N ASP A 290 -13.39 -24.64 7.10
CA ASP A 290 -14.59 -23.83 6.88
C ASP A 290 -14.65 -22.61 7.81
N GLU A 291 -14.22 -22.73 9.07
CA GLU A 291 -14.12 -21.61 10.00
C GLU A 291 -13.04 -20.61 9.58
N ALA A 292 -11.87 -21.08 9.17
CA ALA A 292 -10.79 -20.24 8.70
C ALA A 292 -11.18 -19.50 7.41
N LEU A 293 -11.81 -20.17 6.46
CA LEU A 293 -12.32 -19.55 5.23
C LEU A 293 -13.46 -18.58 5.48
N LYS A 294 -14.35 -18.87 6.44
CA LYS A 294 -15.37 -17.90 6.88
C LYS A 294 -14.73 -16.66 7.48
N LEU A 295 -13.68 -16.84 8.29
CA LEU A 295 -12.96 -15.75 8.91
C LEU A 295 -12.20 -14.91 7.88
N ILE A 296 -11.53 -15.54 6.89
CA ILE A 296 -10.92 -14.89 5.73
C ILE A 296 -11.97 -14.12 4.93
N SER A 297 -13.07 -14.77 4.55
CA SER A 297 -14.10 -14.14 3.74
C SER A 297 -14.74 -12.95 4.44
N ASN A 298 -15.07 -13.08 5.72
CA ASN A 298 -15.59 -11.96 6.51
C ASN A 298 -14.58 -10.82 6.63
N ARG A 299 -13.27 -11.11 6.71
CA ARG A 299 -12.21 -10.09 6.85
C ARG A 299 -11.85 -9.41 5.53
N HIS A 300 -11.80 -10.17 4.43
CA HIS A 300 -11.30 -9.73 3.13
C HIS A 300 -12.40 -9.51 2.10
N GLN A 301 -13.67 -9.69 2.50
CA GLN A 301 -14.85 -9.54 1.64
C GLN A 301 -14.78 -10.42 0.38
N THR A 302 -14.05 -11.54 0.44
CA THR A 302 -14.01 -12.52 -0.63
C THR A 302 -15.30 -13.34 -0.57
N PRO A 303 -15.97 -13.62 -1.71
CA PRO A 303 -17.14 -14.49 -1.71
C PRO A 303 -16.79 -15.85 -1.11
N LEU A 304 -17.51 -16.27 -0.07
CA LEU A 304 -17.50 -17.67 0.36
C LEU A 304 -18.21 -18.48 -0.72
N ASP A 305 -17.57 -19.56 -1.14
CA ASP A 305 -18.26 -20.66 -1.79
C ASP A 305 -19.43 -21.11 -0.90
N ASP A 306 -20.63 -21.02 -1.46
CA ASP A 306 -21.93 -21.37 -0.89
C ASP A 306 -22.11 -22.89 -0.69
N GLY A 307 -21.04 -23.67 -0.87
CA GLY A 307 -21.01 -25.12 -0.67
C GLY A 307 -21.57 -25.90 -1.85
N LEU A 308 -21.74 -25.23 -3.00
CA LEU A 308 -22.24 -25.80 -4.25
C LEU A 308 -21.12 -26.33 -5.15
N LEU A 309 -19.85 -26.06 -4.84
CA LEU A 309 -18.70 -26.54 -5.61
C LEU A 309 -18.31 -27.98 -5.20
N LEU A 310 -17.78 -28.73 -6.17
CA LEU A 310 -17.44 -30.15 -6.05
C LEU A 310 -16.45 -30.38 -4.88
N ARG A 311 -16.94 -31.02 -3.81
CA ARG A 311 -16.11 -31.52 -2.72
C ARG A 311 -15.63 -32.92 -3.08
N SER A 312 -14.35 -33.09 -3.36
CA SER A 312 -13.76 -34.43 -3.45
C SER A 312 -13.25 -34.86 -2.07
N ASN A 313 -13.71 -36.02 -1.60
CA ASN A 313 -13.23 -36.64 -0.37
C ASN A 313 -11.78 -37.18 -0.49
N GLU A 314 -11.23 -37.17 -1.71
CA GLU A 314 -9.88 -37.65 -2.02
C GLU A 314 -8.83 -36.52 -1.98
N THR A 315 -9.26 -35.26 -1.86
CA THR A 315 -8.40 -34.08 -1.86
C THR A 315 -8.51 -33.32 -0.55
N HIS A 316 -7.42 -32.68 -0.13
CA HIS A 316 -7.43 -31.85 1.07
C HIS A 316 -8.51 -30.75 0.97
N PRO A 317 -9.31 -30.48 2.02
CA PRO A 317 -10.46 -29.54 1.98
C PRO A 317 -10.10 -28.07 1.66
N ASN A 318 -8.81 -27.76 1.56
CA ASN A 318 -8.28 -26.44 1.19
C ASN A 318 -7.79 -26.36 -0.26
N LEU A 319 -7.60 -27.48 -0.97
CA LEU A 319 -6.94 -27.53 -2.29
C LEU A 319 -7.90 -27.38 -3.47
N GLN A 320 -9.22 -27.49 -3.26
CA GLN A 320 -10.19 -27.39 -4.35
C GLN A 320 -11.48 -26.70 -3.88
N ARG A 321 -11.61 -25.41 -4.20
CA ARG A 321 -12.87 -24.67 -4.18
C ARG A 321 -12.97 -23.87 -5.47
N SER A 322 -13.20 -24.62 -6.56
CA SER A 322 -13.24 -24.16 -7.94
C SER A 322 -14.64 -24.44 -8.51
N PRO A 323 -15.22 -23.52 -9.31
CA PRO A 323 -16.42 -23.76 -10.11
C PRO A 323 -16.30 -24.92 -11.11
N GLU A 324 -15.07 -25.33 -11.41
CA GLU A 324 -14.70 -26.45 -12.27
C GLU A 324 -14.38 -27.71 -11.46
#